data_AF-A0A9N9YL27-F1
#
_entry.id   AF-A0A9N9YL27-F1
#
_cell.length_a   1.000
_cell.length_b   1.000
_cell.length_c   1.000
_cell.angle_alpha   90.00
_cell.angle_beta   90.00
_cell.angle_gamma   90.00
#
_symmetry.space_group_name_H-M   'P 1'
#
loop_
_entity.id
_entity.type
_entity.pdbx_description
1 polymer ?
#
loop_
_entity_poly.entity_id
_entity_poly.type
_entity_poly.pdbx_seq_one_letter_code
_entity_poly.pdbx_strand_id
1 'polypeptide(L)'
;RGDGYGITLHLDSARHEEIDEFSTSGFIGAIVNPSDANDVTLVVPSSKCIIDSVTSDSILQIGRSFGWKVEQRAIKYGELPAFSEVMAAGTAAALVPIRSITRRNAPAGGLPSDSPRVSVGKGEEVVTFLPQEQEDAGPICLKLITQLKAIQLGKVEDAFGWRVEVGTNDLELAGTERERNGKTPTVDQME
;
A
#
# COMPACT_ATOMS: atom_id res chain seq x y z
N ARG A 1 -0.13 -2.07 21.34
CA ARG A 1 0.89 -2.67 20.45
C ARG A 1 1.84 -3.53 21.27
N GLY A 2 1.42 -4.72 21.71
CA GLY A 2 2.25 -5.62 22.55
C GLY A 2 2.57 -6.97 21.89
N ASP A 3 1.85 -7.32 20.82
CA ASP A 3 1.86 -8.69 20.26
C ASP A 3 2.87 -8.86 19.10
N GLY A 4 3.70 -7.86 18.81
CA GLY A 4 4.76 -7.96 17.79
C GLY A 4 4.36 -7.65 16.34
N TYR A 5 3.10 -7.27 16.07
CA TYR A 5 2.64 -6.91 14.72
C TYR A 5 2.83 -5.42 14.40
N GLY A 6 3.37 -5.12 13.21
CA GLY A 6 3.70 -3.75 12.78
C GLY A 6 2.52 -2.95 12.24
N ILE A 7 1.54 -3.61 11.60
CA ILE A 7 0.39 -2.97 10.96
C ILE A 7 -0.85 -3.88 11.05
N THR A 8 -2.04 -3.30 11.16
CA THR A 8 -3.31 -4.03 11.18
C THR A 8 -3.92 -4.02 9.78
N LEU A 9 -4.35 -5.19 9.30
CA LEU A 9 -5.21 -5.32 8.13
C LEU A 9 -6.67 -5.25 8.56
N HIS A 10 -7.42 -4.30 8.03
CA HIS A 10 -8.86 -4.17 8.22
C HIS A 10 -9.59 -4.96 7.15
N LEU A 11 -10.67 -5.61 7.57
CA LEU A 11 -11.64 -6.27 6.71
C LEU A 11 -12.94 -5.49 6.73
N ASP A 12 -13.82 -5.78 5.77
CA ASP A 12 -15.15 -5.19 5.70
C ASP A 12 -15.87 -5.32 7.05
N SER A 13 -16.45 -4.23 7.54
CA SER A 13 -17.06 -4.19 8.88
C SER A 13 -18.33 -5.02 9.00
N ALA A 14 -18.97 -5.39 7.89
CA ALA A 14 -20.26 -6.07 7.92
C ALA A 14 -20.11 -7.58 8.13
N ARG A 15 -19.12 -8.19 7.49
CA ARG A 15 -18.93 -9.65 7.41
C ARG A 15 -17.53 -10.10 7.78
N HIS A 16 -16.53 -9.22 7.77
CA HIS A 16 -15.13 -9.55 8.03
C HIS A 16 -14.61 -10.66 7.10
N GLU A 17 -15.00 -10.58 5.83
CA GLU A 17 -14.72 -11.53 4.76
C GLU A 17 -13.86 -10.92 3.63
N GLU A 18 -13.95 -9.61 3.42
CA GLU A 18 -13.28 -8.88 2.33
C GLU A 18 -12.21 -7.94 2.88
N ILE A 19 -11.12 -7.76 2.13
CA ILE A 19 -10.04 -6.85 2.48
C ILE A 19 -10.47 -5.41 2.23
N ASP A 20 -10.29 -4.55 3.23
CA ASP A 20 -10.43 -3.11 3.10
C ASP A 20 -9.06 -2.45 2.94
N GLU A 21 -8.28 -2.30 4.02
CA GLU A 21 -7.02 -1.56 3.98
C GLU A 21 -6.07 -1.90 5.15
N PHE A 22 -4.83 -1.46 5.05
CA PHE A 22 -3.84 -1.57 6.13
C PHE A 22 -3.80 -0.31 6.98
N SER A 23 -4.50 -0.28 8.11
CA SER A 23 -4.50 0.86 9.05
C SER A 23 -4.68 2.21 8.34
N THR A 24 -3.60 2.96 8.05
CA THR A 24 -3.62 4.25 7.34
C THR A 24 -3.02 4.15 5.92
N SER A 25 -3.10 2.98 5.30
CA SER A 25 -2.43 2.65 4.04
C SER A 25 -3.29 1.72 3.20
N GLY A 26 -3.30 1.93 1.88
CA GLY A 26 -4.03 1.06 0.96
C GLY A 26 -3.41 -0.33 0.87
N PHE A 27 -4.23 -1.33 0.54
CA PHE A 27 -3.78 -2.67 0.21
C PHE A 27 -3.47 -2.76 -1.30
N ILE A 28 -2.33 -3.36 -1.65
CA ILE A 28 -2.03 -3.77 -3.02
C ILE A 28 -1.52 -5.22 -2.98
N GLY A 29 -2.18 -6.11 -3.74
CA GLY A 29 -1.72 -7.47 -3.97
C GLY A 29 -1.21 -7.63 -5.40
N ALA A 30 -0.13 -8.37 -5.60
CA ALA A 30 0.39 -8.71 -6.93
C ALA A 30 0.21 -10.20 -7.20
N ILE A 31 -0.44 -10.54 -8.31
CA ILE A 31 -0.56 -11.90 -8.84
C ILE A 31 0.42 -12.02 -10.00
N VAL A 32 1.23 -13.07 -10.00
CA VAL A 32 2.17 -13.37 -11.09
C VAL A 32 1.73 -14.64 -11.80
N ASN A 33 1.71 -14.61 -13.13
CA ASN A 33 1.44 -15.81 -13.92
C ASN A 33 2.57 -16.84 -13.70
N PRO A 34 2.26 -18.09 -13.29
CA PRO A 34 3.27 -19.11 -13.09
C PRO A 34 4.11 -19.44 -14.34
N SER A 35 3.59 -19.14 -15.54
CA SER A 35 4.26 -19.41 -16.82
C SER A 35 5.05 -18.21 -17.35
N ASP A 36 4.82 -17.01 -16.83
CA ASP A 36 5.54 -15.79 -17.23
C ASP A 36 5.65 -14.83 -16.04
N ALA A 37 6.86 -14.70 -15.49
CA ALA A 37 7.15 -13.83 -14.35
C ALA A 37 6.92 -12.32 -14.65
N ASN A 38 6.76 -11.93 -15.91
CA ASN A 38 6.46 -10.55 -16.30
C ASN A 38 4.95 -10.27 -16.48
N ASP A 39 4.10 -11.30 -16.55
CA ASP A 39 2.64 -11.16 -16.57
C ASP A 39 2.16 -11.00 -15.13
N VAL A 40 2.18 -9.74 -14.68
CA VAL A 40 1.77 -9.30 -13.35
C VAL A 40 0.40 -8.64 -13.43
N THR A 41 -0.46 -8.96 -12.47
CA THR A 41 -1.72 -8.26 -12.21
C THR A 41 -1.67 -7.66 -10.81
N LEU A 42 -1.78 -6.33 -10.73
CA LEU A 42 -1.95 -5.63 -9.45
C LEU A 42 -3.45 -5.56 -9.12
N VAL A 43 -3.80 -5.92 -7.88
CA VAL A 43 -5.18 -5.97 -7.41
C VAL A 43 -5.31 -5.09 -6.18
N VAL A 44 -6.30 -4.19 -6.19
CA VAL A 44 -6.66 -3.33 -5.06
C VAL A 44 -8.13 -3.52 -4.69
N PRO A 45 -8.50 -3.32 -3.40
CA PRO A 45 -9.87 -3.43 -2.96
C PRO A 45 -10.75 -2.31 -3.55
N SER A 46 -12.04 -2.60 -3.74
CA SER A 46 -13.05 -1.67 -4.30
C SER A 46 -14.13 -1.25 -3.30
N SER A 47 -13.91 -1.45 -2.00
CA SER A 47 -14.88 -1.15 -0.95
C SER A 47 -15.14 0.36 -0.86
N LYS A 48 -16.35 0.77 -0.49
CA LYS A 48 -16.72 2.19 -0.30
C LYS A 48 -16.16 2.78 1.00
N CYS A 49 -15.64 1.94 1.88
CA CYS A 49 -15.18 2.31 3.20
C CYS A 49 -13.65 2.43 3.28
N ILE A 50 -12.93 2.25 2.17
CA ILE A 50 -11.47 2.36 2.10
C ILE A 50 -11.06 3.78 1.78
N ILE A 51 -9.82 4.12 2.13
CA ILE A 51 -9.21 5.38 1.75
C ILE A 51 -8.87 5.37 0.26
N ASP A 52 -9.25 6.44 -0.45
CA ASP A 52 -8.77 6.75 -1.80
C ASP A 52 -7.29 7.15 -1.75
N SER A 53 -6.41 6.15 -1.65
CA SER A 53 -4.96 6.35 -1.50
C SER A 53 -4.33 6.83 -2.80
N VAL A 54 -3.89 8.09 -2.83
CA VAL A 54 -3.12 8.68 -3.94
C VAL A 54 -1.88 7.84 -4.25
N THR A 55 -1.17 7.36 -3.23
CA THR A 55 -0.01 6.47 -3.43
C THR A 55 -0.41 5.18 -4.11
N SER A 56 -1.55 4.58 -3.73
CA SER A 56 -2.05 3.38 -4.40
C SER A 56 -2.34 3.65 -5.87
N ASP A 57 -3.06 4.74 -6.19
CA ASP A 57 -3.37 5.10 -7.57
C ASP A 57 -2.10 5.34 -8.40
N SER A 58 -1.11 6.07 -7.86
CA SER A 58 0.18 6.27 -8.53
C SER A 58 0.88 4.94 -8.83
N ILE A 59 0.87 3.99 -7.89
CA ILE A 59 1.48 2.67 -8.10
C ILE A 59 0.76 1.88 -9.18
N LEU A 60 -0.57 1.94 -9.24
CA LEU A 60 -1.35 1.31 -10.30
C LEU A 60 -1.06 1.92 -11.67
N GLN A 61 -0.93 3.25 -11.76
CA GLN A 61 -0.55 3.93 -13.01
C GLN A 61 0.87 3.55 -13.46
N ILE A 62 1.83 3.42 -12.53
CA ILE A 62 3.17 2.89 -12.83
C ILE A 62 3.10 1.43 -13.28
N GLY A 63 2.29 0.59 -12.63
CA GLY A 63 2.09 -0.80 -13.06
C GLY A 63 1.60 -0.88 -14.50
N ARG A 64 0.60 -0.07 -14.87
CA ARG A 64 0.10 0.03 -16.25
C ARG A 64 1.18 0.45 -17.24
N SER A 65 2.07 1.39 -16.87
CA SER A 65 3.17 1.80 -17.77
C SER A 65 4.23 0.72 -17.97
N PHE A 66 4.32 -0.26 -17.06
CA PHE A 66 5.10 -1.49 -17.26
C PHE A 66 4.39 -2.55 -18.12
N GLY A 67 3.16 -2.29 -18.56
CA GLY A 67 2.33 -3.25 -19.29
C GLY A 67 1.60 -4.25 -18.40
N TRP A 68 1.57 -4.03 -17.07
CA TRP A 68 0.86 -4.90 -16.14
C TRP A 68 -0.65 -4.63 -16.12
N LYS A 69 -1.42 -5.66 -15.80
CA LYS A 69 -2.87 -5.52 -15.58
C LYS A 69 -3.12 -4.92 -14.21
N VAL A 70 -4.22 -4.19 -14.09
CA VAL A 70 -4.69 -3.63 -12.83
C VAL A 70 -6.18 -3.95 -12.66
N GLU A 71 -6.52 -4.48 -11.49
CA GLU A 71 -7.89 -4.78 -11.10
C GLU A 71 -8.25 -4.03 -9.82
N GLN A 72 -9.41 -3.37 -9.81
CA GLN A 72 -10.03 -2.85 -8.59
C GLN A 72 -11.32 -3.63 -8.36
N ARG A 73 -11.34 -4.47 -7.33
CA ARG A 73 -12.46 -5.39 -7.04
C ARG A 73 -12.54 -5.74 -5.56
N ALA A 74 -13.63 -6.38 -5.15
CA ALA A 74 -13.67 -7.05 -3.85
C ALA A 74 -12.61 -8.15 -3.82
N ILE A 75 -11.87 -8.24 -2.71
CA ILE A 75 -10.84 -9.25 -2.47
C ILE A 75 -11.23 -10.00 -1.21
N LYS A 76 -11.59 -11.28 -1.33
CA LYS A 76 -11.87 -12.11 -0.16
C LYS A 76 -10.58 -12.36 0.60
N TYR A 77 -10.66 -12.41 1.93
CA TYR A 77 -9.53 -12.80 2.78
C TYR A 77 -8.93 -14.16 2.37
N GLY A 78 -9.78 -15.08 1.91
CA GLY A 78 -9.40 -16.38 1.36
C GLY A 78 -8.47 -16.33 0.14
N GLU A 79 -8.43 -15.22 -0.59
CA GLU A 79 -7.57 -15.04 -1.76
C GLU A 79 -6.13 -14.65 -1.41
N LEU A 80 -5.85 -14.30 -0.15
CA LEU A 80 -4.50 -13.89 0.27
C LEU A 80 -3.39 -14.83 -0.24
N PRO A 81 -3.51 -16.16 -0.15
CA PRO A 81 -2.45 -17.07 -0.59
C PRO A 81 -2.20 -17.07 -2.11
N ALA A 82 -3.09 -16.50 -2.92
CA ALA A 82 -2.90 -16.38 -4.37
C ALA A 82 -1.96 -15.24 -4.76
N PHE A 83 -1.75 -14.24 -3.88
CA PHE A 83 -0.82 -13.15 -4.15
C PHE A 83 0.63 -13.61 -3.98
N SER A 84 1.46 -13.27 -4.96
CA SER A 84 2.91 -13.49 -4.92
C SER A 84 3.59 -12.47 -3.99
N GLU A 85 3.13 -11.22 -4.01
CA GLU A 85 3.58 -10.14 -3.12
C GLU A 85 2.37 -9.34 -2.63
N VAL A 86 2.45 -8.84 -1.39
CA VAL A 86 1.49 -7.88 -0.82
C VAL A 86 2.26 -6.68 -0.29
N MET A 87 1.73 -5.49 -0.49
CA MET A 87 2.33 -4.25 -0.04
C MET A 87 1.26 -3.28 0.50
N ALA A 88 1.63 -2.53 1.54
CA ALA A 88 0.84 -1.42 2.05
C ALA A 88 1.31 -0.11 1.40
N ALA A 89 0.38 0.68 0.85
CA ALA A 89 0.67 1.90 0.11
C ALA A 89 0.22 3.14 0.88
N GLY A 90 1.16 4.02 1.21
CA GLY A 90 0.89 5.24 1.97
C GLY A 90 1.94 6.31 1.77
N THR A 91 1.58 7.57 1.91
CA THR A 91 2.43 8.73 1.58
C THR A 91 3.77 8.72 2.33
N ALA A 92 3.77 8.39 3.62
CA ALA A 92 4.97 8.47 4.46
C ALA A 92 6.05 7.45 4.09
N ALA A 93 5.65 6.22 3.76
CA ALA A 93 6.57 5.11 3.49
C ALA A 93 6.64 4.73 2.00
N ALA A 94 5.84 5.37 1.15
CA ALA A 94 5.53 4.95 -0.22
C ALA A 94 4.92 3.53 -0.27
N LEU A 95 5.77 2.51 -0.27
CA LEU A 95 5.37 1.10 -0.24
C LEU A 95 6.08 0.37 0.89
N VAL A 96 5.31 -0.34 1.71
CA VAL A 96 5.82 -1.24 2.75
C VAL A 96 5.54 -2.67 2.33
N PRO A 97 6.56 -3.51 2.06
CA PRO A 97 6.35 -4.91 1.75
C PRO A 97 5.78 -5.65 2.96
N ILE A 98 4.78 -6.48 2.74
CA ILE A 98 4.16 -7.31 3.79
C ILE A 98 4.77 -8.69 3.74
N ARG A 99 5.54 -9.04 4.78
CA ARG A 99 6.13 -10.38 4.90
C ARG A 99 5.07 -11.44 5.16
N SER A 100 4.18 -11.19 6.11
CA SER A 100 3.13 -12.11 6.49
C SER A 100 1.91 -11.39 7.05
N ILE A 101 0.76 -12.08 6.99
CA ILE A 101 -0.50 -11.65 7.61
C ILE A 101 -0.95 -12.77 8.54
N THR A 102 -1.18 -12.44 9.80
CA THR A 102 -1.71 -13.37 10.81
C THR A 102 -3.14 -13.01 11.16
N ARG A 103 -4.05 -13.99 11.13
CA ARG A 103 -5.41 -13.87 11.67
C ARG A 103 -5.57 -14.86 12.82
N ARG A 104 -5.98 -14.32 13.97
CA ARG A 104 -6.30 -15.11 15.16
C ARG A 104 -7.80 -15.40 15.21
N ASN A 105 -8.18 -16.52 15.81
CA ASN A 105 -9.58 -16.91 16.00
C ASN A 105 -10.37 -16.90 14.68
N ALA A 106 -9.80 -17.49 13.64
CA ALA A 106 -10.45 -17.55 12.34
C ALA A 106 -11.81 -18.28 12.43
N PRO A 107 -12.83 -17.81 11.69
CA PRO A 107 -14.13 -18.47 11.65
C PRO A 107 -14.02 -19.88 11.03
N ALA A 108 -15.02 -20.73 11.27
CA ALA A 108 -15.06 -22.07 10.70
C ALA A 108 -14.97 -22.02 9.16
N GLY A 109 -14.02 -22.75 8.57
CA GLY A 109 -13.76 -22.75 7.13
C GLY A 109 -12.72 -21.73 6.65
N GLY A 110 -11.70 -21.43 7.48
CA GLY A 110 -10.63 -20.45 7.24
C GLY A 110 -9.75 -20.69 6.00
N LEU A 111 -8.49 -20.25 6.04
CA LEU A 111 -7.64 -20.25 4.84
C LEU A 111 -7.42 -21.66 4.26
N PRO A 112 -7.25 -21.79 2.93
CA PRO A 112 -6.93 -23.07 2.28
C PRO A 112 -5.62 -23.65 2.84
N SER A 113 -5.72 -24.74 3.60
CA SER A 113 -4.57 -25.33 4.30
C SER A 113 -3.59 -26.07 3.37
N ASP A 114 -3.97 -26.27 2.12
CA ASP A 114 -3.17 -26.91 1.07
C ASP A 114 -2.23 -25.93 0.35
N SER A 115 -2.39 -24.62 0.57
CA SER A 115 -1.46 -23.63 0.02
C SER A 115 -0.12 -23.69 0.74
N PRO A 116 1.02 -23.71 0.01
CA PRO A 116 2.35 -23.70 0.62
C PRO A 116 2.67 -22.40 1.37
N ARG A 117 1.85 -21.35 1.19
CA ARG A 117 2.00 -20.07 1.88
C ARG A 117 1.21 -20.00 3.18
N VAL A 118 0.34 -20.96 3.45
CA VAL A 118 -0.55 -20.96 4.60
C VAL A 118 0.01 -21.89 5.67
N SER A 119 0.09 -21.39 6.89
CA SER A 119 0.34 -22.20 8.08
C SER A 119 -0.76 -21.97 9.10
N VAL A 120 -1.31 -23.06 9.63
CA VAL A 120 -2.39 -23.01 10.63
C VAL A 120 -1.93 -23.73 11.88
N GLY A 121 -2.04 -23.08 13.03
CA GLY A 121 -1.63 -23.64 14.31
C GLY A 121 -1.96 -22.73 15.47
N LYS A 122 -2.17 -23.32 16.66
CA LYS A 122 -2.43 -22.58 17.91
C LYS A 122 -3.58 -21.56 17.84
N GLY A 123 -4.58 -21.82 16.99
CA GLY A 123 -5.73 -20.91 16.79
C GLY A 123 -5.44 -19.71 15.88
N GLU A 124 -4.32 -19.74 15.16
CA GLU A 124 -3.88 -18.71 14.22
C GLU A 124 -3.72 -19.28 12.81
N GLU A 125 -3.98 -18.43 11.83
CA GLU A 125 -3.70 -18.68 10.42
C GLU A 125 -2.72 -17.61 9.95
N VAL A 126 -1.63 -18.03 9.32
CA VAL A 126 -0.58 -17.14 8.83
C VAL A 126 -0.39 -17.37 7.34
N VAL A 127 -0.50 -16.30 6.55
CA VAL A 127 -0.09 -16.27 5.14
C VAL A 127 1.29 -15.63 5.05
N THR A 128 2.25 -16.31 4.44
CA THR A 128 3.61 -15.82 4.27
C THR A 128 3.91 -15.52 2.79
N PHE A 129 4.27 -14.27 2.50
CA PHE A 129 4.59 -13.78 1.17
C PHE A 129 6.10 -13.76 0.91
N LEU A 130 6.86 -13.34 1.92
CA LEU A 130 8.32 -13.27 1.89
C LEU A 130 8.93 -14.27 2.88
N PRO A 131 9.96 -15.05 2.50
CA PRO A 131 10.70 -15.91 3.43
C PRO A 131 11.29 -15.14 4.60
N GLN A 132 11.59 -15.85 5.70
CA GLN A 132 12.19 -15.22 6.88
C GLN A 132 13.62 -14.75 6.60
N GLU A 133 14.34 -15.48 5.74
CA GLU A 133 15.73 -15.23 5.35
C GLU A 133 15.85 -14.07 4.35
N GLN A 134 14.75 -13.70 3.69
CA GLN A 134 14.75 -12.62 2.72
C GLN A 134 14.63 -11.28 3.45
N GLU A 135 15.69 -10.47 3.45
CA GLU A 135 15.71 -9.14 4.08
C GLU A 135 15.02 -8.08 3.21
N ASP A 136 15.23 -8.15 1.89
CA ASP A 136 14.72 -7.18 0.94
C ASP A 136 13.27 -7.44 0.51
N ALA A 137 12.61 -6.40 0.01
CA ALA A 137 11.28 -6.53 -0.60
C ALA A 137 11.34 -7.43 -1.85
N GLY A 138 10.18 -7.99 -2.23
CA GLY A 138 10.07 -8.74 -3.47
C GLY A 138 10.32 -7.88 -4.72
N PRO A 139 10.65 -8.50 -5.86
CA PRO A 139 11.03 -7.79 -7.09
C PRO A 139 9.95 -6.84 -7.62
N ILE A 140 8.66 -7.16 -7.44
CA ILE A 140 7.55 -6.30 -7.89
C ILE A 140 7.49 -5.05 -7.04
N CYS A 141 7.50 -5.21 -5.71
CA CYS A 141 7.55 -4.10 -4.77
C CYS A 141 8.76 -3.19 -5.01
N LEU A 142 9.96 -3.78 -5.20
CA LEU A 142 11.18 -3.02 -5.47
C LEU A 142 11.11 -2.23 -6.78
N LYS A 143 10.59 -2.84 -7.85
CA LYS A 143 10.46 -2.17 -9.15
C LYS A 143 9.50 -0.98 -9.08
N LEU A 144 8.34 -1.18 -8.44
CA LEU A 144 7.31 -0.15 -8.24
C LEU A 144 7.82 1.02 -7.39
N ILE A 145 8.38 0.74 -6.21
CA ILE A 145 8.85 1.79 -5.29
C ILE A 145 10.04 2.56 -5.86
N THR A 146 10.93 1.88 -6.61
CA THR A 146 12.08 2.51 -7.26
C THR A 146 11.61 3.51 -8.32
N GLN A 147 10.65 3.12 -9.17
CA GLN A 147 10.11 4.03 -10.18
C GLN A 147 9.37 5.21 -9.56
N LEU A 148 8.52 4.96 -8.55
CA LEU A 148 7.80 6.03 -7.86
C LEU A 148 8.78 7.04 -7.24
N LYS A 149 9.80 6.57 -6.51
CA LYS A 149 10.83 7.43 -5.91
C LYS A 149 11.65 8.17 -6.97
N ALA A 150 11.96 7.53 -8.09
CA ALA A 150 12.67 8.18 -9.18
C ALA A 150 11.86 9.34 -9.77
N ILE A 151 10.53 9.16 -9.94
CA ILE A 151 9.62 10.23 -10.33
C ILE A 151 9.61 11.30 -9.25
N GLN A 152 9.34 10.98 -7.99
CA GLN A 152 9.28 11.96 -6.90
C GLN A 152 10.56 12.80 -6.74
N LEU A 153 11.73 12.20 -6.97
CA LEU A 153 13.04 12.84 -6.80
C LEU A 153 13.58 13.54 -8.04
N GLY A 154 12.81 13.65 -9.14
CA GLY A 154 13.33 14.30 -10.35
C GLY A 154 14.32 13.46 -11.16
N LYS A 155 14.54 12.18 -10.83
CA LYS A 155 15.59 11.34 -11.43
C LYS A 155 15.22 10.73 -12.77
N VAL A 156 13.93 10.69 -13.07
CA VAL A 156 13.39 10.28 -14.36
C VAL A 156 12.38 11.31 -14.86
N GLU A 157 12.07 11.25 -16.15
CA GLU A 157 10.95 11.99 -16.73
C GLU A 157 9.66 11.61 -16.01
N ASP A 158 8.87 12.63 -15.69
CA ASP A 158 7.54 12.45 -15.13
C ASP A 158 6.51 12.44 -16.26
N ALA A 159 6.36 11.27 -16.88
CA ALA A 159 5.42 11.07 -17.98
C ALA A 159 3.94 11.21 -17.56
N PHE A 160 3.65 11.27 -16.26
CA PHE A 160 2.30 11.41 -15.72
C PHE A 160 1.93 12.84 -15.34
N GLY A 161 2.91 13.75 -15.28
CA GLY A 161 2.70 15.16 -14.90
C GLY A 161 2.29 15.34 -13.43
N TRP A 162 2.77 14.49 -12.52
CA TRP A 162 2.48 14.56 -11.09
C TRP A 162 3.34 15.58 -10.32
N ARG A 163 4.54 15.88 -10.81
CA ARG A 163 5.45 16.85 -10.20
C ARG A 163 5.03 18.27 -10.58
N VAL A 164 4.92 19.11 -9.57
CA VAL A 164 4.77 20.55 -9.72
C VAL A 164 5.99 21.20 -9.11
N GLU A 165 6.64 22.07 -9.88
CA GLU A 165 7.74 22.89 -9.37
C GLU A 165 7.17 23.91 -8.38
N VAL A 166 7.73 23.94 -7.17
CA VAL A 166 7.40 24.95 -6.16
C VAL A 166 8.53 25.97 -6.14
N GLY A 167 8.23 27.21 -6.49
CA GLY A 167 9.18 28.29 -6.65
C GLY A 167 8.75 29.57 -5.93
N THR A 168 9.48 30.66 -6.19
CA THR A 168 9.22 31.97 -5.56
C THR A 168 7.85 32.56 -5.91
N ASN A 169 7.29 32.17 -7.06
CA ASN A 169 5.98 32.66 -7.51
C ASN A 169 4.83 32.07 -6.69
N ASP A 170 5.03 30.89 -6.08
CA ASP A 170 4.02 30.27 -5.19
C ASP A 170 3.94 30.96 -3.81
N LEU A 171 4.83 31.91 -3.52
CA LEU A 171 4.74 32.77 -2.35
C LEU A 171 3.67 33.86 -2.50
N GLU A 172 3.14 34.08 -3.71
CA GLU A 172 2.09 35.06 -3.97
C GLU A 172 0.70 34.41 -3.83
N LEU A 173 0.20 34.33 -2.60
CA LEU A 173 -1.17 33.90 -2.34
C LEU A 173 -2.15 35.01 -2.72
N ALA A 174 -3.08 34.72 -3.63
CA ALA A 174 -4.17 35.63 -3.96
C ALA A 174 -5.04 35.86 -2.71
N GLY A 175 -5.10 37.11 -2.22
CA GLY A 175 -5.96 37.52 -1.10
C GLY A 175 -5.24 37.77 0.23
N THR A 176 -3.92 37.60 0.33
CA THR A 176 -3.17 38.05 1.51
C THR A 176 -2.57 39.43 1.25
N GLU A 177 -3.05 40.46 1.96
CA GLU A 177 -2.30 41.72 2.06
C GLU A 177 -0.92 41.41 2.65
N ARG A 178 0.15 41.86 1.99
CA ARG A 178 1.53 41.69 2.47
C ARG A 178 1.80 42.61 3.65
N GLU A 179 1.24 42.31 4.82
CA GLU A 179 1.87 42.73 6.08
C GLU A 179 2.96 41.72 6.43
N ARG A 180 4.23 42.16 6.40
CA ARG A 180 5.34 41.39 6.98
C ARG A 180 5.18 41.39 8.50
N ASN A 181 4.34 40.51 9.06
CA ASN A 181 4.22 40.37 10.50
C ASN A 181 5.20 39.32 11.04
N GLY A 182 6.45 39.77 11.25
CA GLY A 182 7.35 39.18 12.25
C GLY A 182 6.92 39.50 13.69
N LYS A 183 5.61 39.52 13.98
CA LYS A 183 5.03 39.88 15.28
C LYS A 183 3.78 39.07 15.65
N THR A 184 3.44 38.01 14.92
CA THR A 184 2.40 37.09 15.40
C THR A 184 3.07 36.03 16.28
N PRO A 185 2.75 35.96 17.58
CA PRO A 185 3.34 34.95 18.45
C PRO A 185 2.96 33.55 17.93
N THR A 186 3.93 32.64 17.90
CA THR A 186 3.65 31.23 17.63
C THR A 186 2.85 30.63 18.79
N VAL A 187 2.20 29.50 18.56
CA VAL A 187 1.33 28.84 19.55
C VAL A 187 2.08 28.52 20.87
N ASP A 188 3.40 28.37 20.82
CA ASP A 188 4.28 28.20 21.99
C ASP A 188 4.45 29.48 22.85
N GLN A 189 3.94 30.63 22.39
CA GLN A 189 4.08 31.94 23.03
C GLN A 189 2.74 32.50 23.56
N MET A 190 1.69 31.69 23.60
CA MET A 190 0.43 32.04 24.25
C MET A 190 0.36 31.30 25.61
N GLU A 191 0.48 32.04 26.71
CA GLU A 191 0.14 31.56 28.08
C GLU A 191 -1.37 31.36 28.24
#